data_AF-A0A922YN17-F1
#
_entry.id   AF-A0A922YN17-F1
#
_cell.length_a   1.000
_cell.length_b   1.000
_cell.length_c   1.000
_cell.angle_alpha   90.00
_cell.angle_beta   90.00
_cell.angle_gamma   90.00
#
_symmetry.space_group_name_H-M   'P 1'
#
loop_
_entity.id
_entity.type
_entity.pdbx_description
1 polymer ?
#
loop_
_entity_poly.entity_id
_entity_poly.type
_entity_poly.pdbx_seq_one_letter_code
_entity_poly.pdbx_strand_id
1 'polypeptide(L)'
;MGKFGRAFSKSSAEVTAFASIFMQAMHEHNILCCIKHYPGHGRSKEDSHVGFVDVTPFHKNDELVPYQILTRPRHGSNDVDSIMLSHVIHKRIDPRHPTSLSPIHVANIRKHYNGVIVSDDMIMGAILKRNPDWRKALADGIVQAINAGVNIVIISDMPYASKDIKKYPPIKNLVDFFHRTVQNAIRNNKIDLQKIDDSFTRIINMKKKLA
;
A
#
# COMPACT_ATOMS: atom_id res chain seq x y z
N MET A 1 8.81 -2.34 -11.82
CA MET A 1 9.30 -0.94 -11.74
C MET A 1 10.47 -0.67 -12.68
N GLY A 2 11.56 -1.45 -12.64
CA GLY A 2 12.74 -1.21 -13.46
C GLY A 2 12.51 -1.25 -14.98
N LYS A 3 11.70 -2.20 -15.47
CA LYS A 3 11.36 -2.32 -16.90
C LYS A 3 10.77 -1.05 -17.51
N PHE A 4 10.05 -0.26 -16.70
CA PHE A 4 9.31 0.92 -17.15
C PHE A 4 10.01 2.24 -16.79
N GLY A 5 11.27 2.21 -16.34
CA GLY A 5 12.00 3.43 -15.98
C GLY A 5 11.39 4.22 -14.81
N ARG A 6 10.61 3.56 -13.93
CA ARG A 6 9.87 4.21 -12.83
C ARG A 6 10.66 4.33 -11.52
N ALA A 7 11.86 3.75 -11.47
CA ALA A 7 12.74 3.86 -10.31
C ALA A 7 13.79 4.93 -10.59
N PHE A 8 14.07 5.81 -9.63
CA PHE A 8 15.07 6.87 -9.78
C PHE A 8 16.47 6.34 -10.08
N SER A 9 16.84 5.19 -9.50
CA SER A 9 18.13 4.54 -9.72
C SER A 9 18.08 3.06 -9.36
N LYS A 10 19.15 2.33 -9.67
CA LYS A 10 19.44 0.98 -9.15
C LYS A 10 20.14 1.02 -7.78
N SER A 11 20.72 2.16 -7.38
CA SER A 11 21.39 2.37 -6.10
C SER A 11 20.40 2.84 -5.03
N SER A 12 20.37 2.18 -3.87
CA SER A 12 19.51 2.57 -2.75
C SER A 12 19.87 3.96 -2.21
N ALA A 13 21.15 4.32 -2.21
CA ALA A 13 21.61 5.65 -1.78
C ALA A 13 21.08 6.75 -2.72
N GLU A 14 21.19 6.56 -4.04
CA GLU A 14 20.68 7.52 -5.02
C GLU A 14 19.15 7.60 -4.98
N VAL A 15 18.45 6.47 -4.86
CA VAL A 15 16.99 6.47 -4.69
C VAL A 15 16.58 7.26 -3.45
N THR A 16 17.30 7.10 -2.34
CA THR A 16 17.04 7.84 -1.10
C THR A 16 17.25 9.33 -1.29
N ALA A 17 18.37 9.73 -1.90
CA ALA A 17 18.70 11.14 -2.14
C ALA A 17 17.68 11.80 -3.07
N PHE A 18 17.39 11.20 -4.23
CA PHE A 18 16.45 11.76 -5.20
C PHE A 18 15.00 11.77 -4.69
N ALA A 19 14.57 10.73 -3.96
CA ALA A 19 13.25 10.75 -3.34
C ALA A 19 13.14 11.86 -2.28
N SER A 20 14.19 12.11 -1.49
CA SER A 20 14.23 13.21 -0.51
C SER A 20 14.09 14.57 -1.19
N ILE A 21 14.86 14.82 -2.26
CA ILE A 21 14.81 16.07 -3.03
C ILE A 21 13.43 16.25 -3.67
N PHE A 22 12.89 15.19 -4.28
CA PHE A 22 11.57 15.22 -4.89
C PHE A 22 10.48 15.55 -3.86
N MET A 23 10.48 14.91 -2.69
CA MET A 23 9.50 15.20 -1.65
C MET A 23 9.59 16.65 -1.16
N GLN A 24 10.81 17.15 -0.91
CA GLN A 24 11.02 18.53 -0.50
C GLN A 24 10.46 19.53 -1.52
N ALA A 25 10.76 19.34 -2.81
CA ALA A 25 10.25 20.19 -3.87
C ALA A 25 8.70 20.14 -3.97
N MET A 26 8.09 18.98 -3.75
CA MET A 26 6.63 18.86 -3.73
C MET A 26 6.01 19.56 -2.51
N HIS A 27 6.68 19.50 -1.35
CA HIS A 27 6.24 20.18 -0.13
C HIS A 27 6.30 21.71 -0.25
N GLU A 28 7.28 22.26 -0.97
CA GLU A 28 7.34 23.70 -1.29
C GLU A 28 6.08 24.20 -2.03
N HIS A 29 5.35 23.29 -2.67
CA HIS A 29 4.08 23.55 -3.36
C HIS A 29 2.85 23.03 -2.60
N ASN A 30 2.98 22.70 -1.31
CA ASN A 30 1.90 22.11 -0.50
C ASN A 30 1.33 20.81 -1.11
N ILE A 31 2.19 19.95 -1.66
CA ILE A 31 1.79 18.64 -2.19
C ILE A 31 2.37 17.53 -1.31
N LEU A 32 1.49 16.77 -0.66
CA LEU A 32 1.89 15.61 0.15
C LEU A 32 2.39 14.46 -0.73
N CYS A 33 3.40 13.75 -0.25
CA CYS A 33 4.05 12.68 -0.99
C CYS A 33 3.72 11.27 -0.47
N CYS A 34 3.79 10.29 -1.38
CA CYS A 34 3.61 8.88 -1.06
C CYS A 34 4.77 8.05 -1.60
N ILE A 35 5.61 7.54 -0.70
CA ILE A 35 6.72 6.66 -1.11
C ILE A 35 6.19 5.26 -1.41
N LYS A 36 6.62 4.67 -2.54
CA LYS A 36 6.03 3.43 -3.04
C LYS A 36 6.96 2.57 -3.90
N HIS A 37 6.75 1.26 -4.00
CA HIS A 37 5.81 0.45 -3.21
C HIS A 37 6.60 -0.41 -2.23
N TYR A 38 6.28 -0.32 -0.95
CA TYR A 38 6.91 -1.14 0.10
C TYR A 38 6.55 -2.64 -0.13
N PRO A 39 7.46 -3.60 0.14
CA PRO A 39 8.81 -3.49 0.71
C PRO A 39 9.91 -3.27 -0.33
N GLY A 40 9.54 -2.86 -1.54
CA GLY A 40 10.42 -2.88 -2.70
C GLY A 40 9.86 -3.80 -3.80
N HIS A 41 9.57 -3.20 -4.95
CA HIS A 41 9.09 -3.88 -6.17
C HIS A 41 10.07 -3.64 -7.34
N GLY A 42 11.26 -3.12 -7.04
CA GLY A 42 12.25 -2.64 -8.01
C GLY A 42 12.71 -3.72 -8.97
N ARG A 43 13.04 -4.89 -8.39
CA ARG A 43 13.68 -6.03 -9.05
C ARG A 43 12.73 -7.18 -9.39
N SER A 44 11.44 -7.06 -9.11
CA SER A 44 10.47 -8.05 -9.58
C SER A 44 10.45 -8.12 -11.11
N LYS A 45 10.45 -9.34 -11.63
CA LYS A 45 10.27 -9.62 -13.06
C LYS A 45 8.80 -9.84 -13.43
N GLU A 46 7.94 -10.05 -12.43
CA GLU A 46 6.52 -10.33 -12.59
C GLU A 46 5.68 -9.11 -12.18
N ASP A 47 4.46 -9.07 -12.70
CA ASP A 47 3.53 -7.95 -12.56
C ASP A 47 2.35 -8.30 -11.65
N SER A 48 2.27 -7.65 -10.48
CA SER A 48 1.21 -7.88 -9.49
C SER A 48 -0.18 -7.47 -9.98
N HIS A 49 -0.27 -6.68 -11.07
CA HIS A 49 -1.54 -6.44 -11.73
C HIS A 49 -2.11 -7.74 -12.32
N VAL A 50 -1.27 -8.65 -12.80
CA VAL A 50 -1.73 -9.90 -13.43
C VAL A 50 -2.00 -11.00 -12.40
N GLY A 51 -1.23 -11.09 -11.32
CA GLY A 51 -1.36 -12.17 -10.36
C GLY A 51 -0.37 -12.06 -9.20
N PHE A 52 -0.25 -13.12 -8.42
CA PHE A 52 0.69 -13.16 -7.31
C PHE A 52 2.13 -13.03 -7.80
N VAL A 53 2.93 -12.27 -7.06
CA VAL A 53 4.35 -12.04 -7.33
C VAL A 53 5.13 -12.33 -6.06
N ASP A 54 6.07 -13.27 -6.13
CA ASP A 54 7.01 -13.55 -5.05
C ASP A 54 8.32 -12.81 -5.31
N VAL A 55 8.59 -11.78 -4.51
CA VAL A 55 9.82 -10.98 -4.64
C VAL A 55 10.99 -11.56 -3.84
N THR A 56 10.79 -12.61 -3.04
CA THR A 56 11.81 -13.17 -2.14
C THR A 56 13.16 -13.47 -2.81
N PRO A 57 13.22 -14.03 -4.04
CA PRO A 57 14.50 -14.33 -4.69
C PRO A 57 15.26 -13.08 -5.18
N PHE A 58 14.55 -11.96 -5.37
CA PHE A 58 15.07 -10.75 -6.01
C PHE A 58 15.24 -9.58 -5.04
N HIS A 59 14.53 -9.65 -3.92
CA HIS A 59 14.63 -8.69 -2.83
C HIS A 59 15.98 -8.84 -2.15
N LYS A 60 16.74 -7.76 -2.14
CA LYS A 60 17.97 -7.67 -1.34
C LYS A 60 17.71 -6.73 -0.19
N ASN A 61 18.52 -6.86 0.86
CA ASN A 61 18.43 -6.03 2.06
C ASN A 61 18.48 -4.51 1.75
N ASP A 62 19.07 -4.10 0.61
CA ASP A 62 19.15 -2.71 0.18
C ASP A 62 17.80 -2.10 -0.28
N GLU A 63 16.78 -2.89 -0.63
CA GLU A 63 15.48 -2.35 -1.08
C GLU A 63 14.68 -1.70 0.06
N LEU A 64 14.95 -2.08 1.32
CA LEU A 64 14.32 -1.49 2.50
C LEU A 64 15.03 -0.24 3.00
N VAL A 65 16.30 -0.04 2.61
CA VAL A 65 17.13 1.07 3.09
C VAL A 65 16.49 2.44 2.82
N PRO A 66 15.94 2.74 1.62
CA PRO A 66 15.29 4.03 1.38
C PRO A 66 14.12 4.27 2.33
N TYR A 67 13.28 3.27 2.60
CA TYR A 67 12.17 3.40 3.53
C TYR A 67 12.67 3.66 4.96
N GLN A 68 13.70 2.93 5.40
CA GLN A 68 14.28 3.09 6.75
C GLN A 68 14.94 4.45 6.95
N ILE A 69 15.58 5.01 5.92
CA ILE A 69 16.24 6.32 6.01
C ILE A 69 15.21 7.46 5.90
N LEU A 70 14.27 7.38 4.95
CA LEU A 70 13.30 8.45 4.70
C LEU A 70 12.27 8.58 5.81
N THR A 71 11.91 7.48 6.49
CA THR A 71 10.92 7.51 7.59
C THR A 71 11.51 7.94 8.94
N ARG A 72 12.84 8.03 9.05
CA ARG A 72 13.47 8.58 10.25
C ARG A 72 13.25 10.09 10.29
N PRO A 73 12.83 10.65 11.44
CA PRO A 73 12.72 12.10 11.58
C PRO A 73 14.07 12.75 11.29
N ARG A 74 14.09 13.77 10.42
CA ARG A 74 15.22 14.68 10.24
C ARG A 74 14.84 16.01 10.85
N HIS A 75 15.73 16.59 11.65
CA HIS A 75 15.50 17.90 12.28
C HIS A 75 14.18 18.02 13.08
N GLY A 76 13.66 16.89 13.60
CA GLY A 76 12.42 16.85 14.38
C GLY A 76 11.13 16.65 13.57
N SER A 77 11.17 16.68 12.23
CA SER A 77 10.03 16.37 11.36
C SER A 77 10.26 15.10 10.55
N ASN A 78 9.19 14.35 10.30
CA ASN A 78 9.21 13.23 9.37
C ASN A 78 8.67 13.69 8.01
N ASP A 79 9.54 13.68 7.00
CA ASP A 79 9.23 14.20 5.66
C ASP A 79 8.33 13.23 4.87
N VAL A 80 8.22 11.97 5.28
CA VAL A 80 7.30 11.03 4.64
C VAL A 80 5.87 11.26 5.14
N ASP A 81 4.95 11.62 4.25
CA ASP A 81 3.52 11.78 4.59
C ASP A 81 2.76 10.47 4.56
N SER A 82 3.07 9.61 3.59
CA SER A 82 2.43 8.31 3.44
C SER A 82 3.34 7.25 2.79
N ILE A 83 3.05 5.98 3.08
CA ILE A 83 3.74 4.80 2.49
C ILE A 83 2.69 3.91 1.82
N MET A 84 2.88 3.61 0.54
CA MET A 84 2.03 2.65 -0.18
C MET A 84 2.63 1.24 -0.14
N LEU A 85 1.81 0.26 0.24
CA LEU A 85 2.16 -1.15 0.27
C LEU A 85 1.79 -1.82 -1.05
N SER A 86 2.68 -2.67 -1.58
CA SER A 86 2.40 -3.46 -2.78
C SER A 86 1.60 -4.74 -2.48
N HIS A 87 1.13 -5.42 -3.54
CA HIS A 87 0.51 -6.75 -3.47
C HIS A 87 1.50 -7.89 -3.77
N VAL A 88 2.77 -7.74 -3.38
CA VAL A 88 3.79 -8.79 -3.50
C VAL A 88 3.93 -9.58 -2.21
N ILE A 89 4.36 -10.83 -2.32
CA ILE A 89 4.72 -11.69 -1.19
C ILE A 89 6.24 -11.62 -0.98
N HIS A 90 6.65 -11.45 0.26
CA HIS A 90 8.04 -11.59 0.68
C HIS A 90 8.13 -12.70 1.73
N LYS A 91 8.38 -13.93 1.30
CA LYS A 91 8.26 -15.16 2.11
C LYS A 91 9.13 -15.20 3.36
N ARG A 92 10.26 -14.45 3.39
CA ARG A 92 11.09 -14.33 4.60
C ARG A 92 10.50 -13.41 5.67
N ILE A 93 9.47 -12.62 5.35
CA ILE A 93 8.79 -11.71 6.28
C ILE A 93 7.39 -12.26 6.58
N ASP A 94 6.57 -12.45 5.54
CA ASP A 94 5.27 -13.10 5.63
C ASP A 94 5.06 -14.00 4.40
N PRO A 95 5.08 -15.33 4.55
CA PRO A 95 4.88 -16.25 3.44
C PRO A 95 3.41 -16.43 3.05
N ARG A 96 2.46 -15.95 3.85
CA ARG A 96 1.03 -16.21 3.66
C ARG A 96 0.30 -15.07 2.97
N HIS A 97 0.75 -13.83 3.19
CA HIS A 97 0.01 -12.65 2.76
C HIS A 97 0.84 -11.74 1.87
N PRO A 98 0.21 -11.14 0.85
CA PRO A 98 0.75 -9.95 0.20
C PRO A 98 1.02 -8.85 1.22
N THR A 99 2.00 -8.00 0.93
CA THR A 99 2.47 -6.95 1.84
C THR A 99 1.34 -6.05 2.34
N SER A 100 0.44 -5.61 1.45
CA SER A 100 -0.73 -4.78 1.76
C SER A 100 -1.76 -5.43 2.70
N LEU A 101 -1.73 -6.77 2.81
CA LEU A 101 -2.65 -7.57 3.62
C LEU A 101 -1.99 -8.16 4.86
N SER A 102 -0.70 -7.86 5.07
CA SER A 102 0.12 -8.47 6.11
C SER A 102 0.28 -7.57 7.33
N PRO A 103 -0.26 -7.96 8.50
CA PRO A 103 0.01 -7.23 9.74
C PRO A 103 1.49 -7.24 10.13
N ILE A 104 2.27 -8.24 9.70
CA ILE A 104 3.71 -8.34 9.99
C ILE A 104 4.47 -7.22 9.25
N HIS A 105 4.15 -7.00 7.97
CA HIS A 105 4.75 -5.91 7.20
C HIS A 105 4.40 -4.54 7.78
N VAL A 106 3.13 -4.32 8.15
CA VAL A 106 2.71 -3.07 8.78
C VAL A 106 3.38 -2.88 10.14
N ALA A 107 3.45 -3.91 10.99
CA ALA A 107 4.14 -3.83 12.27
C ALA A 107 5.63 -3.45 12.11
N ASN A 108 6.31 -3.98 11.08
CA ASN A 108 7.69 -3.61 10.79
C ASN A 108 7.83 -2.14 10.38
N ILE A 109 6.90 -1.59 9.60
CA ILE A 109 6.87 -0.15 9.27
C ILE A 109 6.66 0.67 10.55
N ARG A 110 5.71 0.25 11.40
CA ARG A 110 5.33 0.98 12.62
C ARG A 110 6.46 1.13 13.65
N LYS A 111 7.54 0.33 13.57
CA LYS A 111 8.74 0.50 14.40
C LYS A 111 9.45 1.84 14.17
N HIS A 112 9.29 2.42 12.99
CA HIS A 112 10.03 3.63 12.59
C HIS A 112 9.14 4.69 11.94
N TYR A 113 7.85 4.40 11.73
CA TYR A 113 6.94 5.28 11.02
C TYR A 113 5.52 5.26 11.61
N ASN A 114 5.02 6.41 12.06
CA ASN A 114 3.67 6.54 12.63
C ASN A 114 2.65 7.22 11.70
N GLY A 115 3.03 7.55 10.46
CA GLY A 115 2.15 8.24 9.52
C GLY A 115 1.12 7.34 8.83
N VAL A 116 0.60 7.80 7.68
CA VAL A 116 -0.45 7.11 6.93
C VAL A 116 0.14 5.96 6.10
N ILE A 117 -0.51 4.80 6.16
CA ILE A 117 -0.20 3.64 5.32
C ILE A 117 -1.35 3.44 4.32
N VAL A 118 -1.00 3.22 3.06
CA VAL A 118 -1.92 3.16 1.93
C VAL A 118 -1.79 1.80 1.24
N SER A 119 -2.88 1.17 0.81
CA SER A 119 -2.79 0.00 -0.06
C SER A 119 -2.48 0.42 -1.51
N ASP A 120 -1.83 -0.44 -2.29
CA ASP A 120 -1.99 -0.40 -3.74
C ASP A 120 -3.45 -0.77 -4.11
N ASP A 121 -3.81 -0.64 -5.38
CA ASP A 121 -5.19 -0.83 -5.85
C ASP A 121 -5.71 -2.24 -5.55
N MET A 122 -6.85 -2.34 -4.87
CA MET A 122 -7.45 -3.62 -4.52
C MET A 122 -8.09 -4.34 -5.73
N ILE A 123 -8.32 -3.64 -6.86
CA ILE A 123 -8.76 -4.25 -8.13
C ILE A 123 -7.55 -4.73 -8.96
N MET A 124 -6.65 -5.48 -8.33
CA MET A 124 -5.48 -6.09 -8.95
C MET A 124 -5.53 -7.62 -8.88
N GLY A 125 -4.92 -8.30 -9.85
CA GLY A 125 -4.96 -9.76 -9.95
C GLY A 125 -4.43 -10.48 -8.71
N ALA A 126 -3.40 -9.94 -8.05
CA ALA A 126 -2.87 -10.45 -6.77
C ALA A 126 -3.90 -10.47 -5.62
N ILE A 127 -4.95 -9.65 -5.71
CA ILE A 127 -6.07 -9.62 -4.75
C ILE A 127 -7.24 -10.44 -5.30
N LEU A 128 -7.72 -10.10 -6.49
CA LEU A 128 -8.97 -10.63 -7.02
C LEU A 128 -8.93 -12.13 -7.32
N LYS A 129 -7.76 -12.71 -7.62
CA LYS A 129 -7.61 -14.13 -7.93
C LYS A 129 -7.45 -15.02 -6.69
N ARG A 130 -7.47 -14.44 -5.48
CA ARG A 130 -7.44 -15.18 -4.21
C ARG A 130 -8.72 -15.99 -3.95
N ASN A 131 -9.82 -15.64 -4.61
CA ASN A 131 -11.09 -16.34 -4.51
C ASN A 131 -11.74 -16.44 -5.92
N PRO A 132 -12.38 -17.55 -6.28
CA PRO A 132 -13.16 -17.65 -7.52
C PRO A 132 -14.25 -16.57 -7.63
N ASP A 133 -14.87 -16.19 -6.51
CA ASP A 133 -15.69 -15.00 -6.42
C ASP A 133 -14.80 -13.78 -6.15
N TRP A 134 -14.50 -13.03 -7.21
CA TRP A 134 -13.61 -11.88 -7.12
C TRP A 134 -14.18 -10.73 -6.28
N ARG A 135 -15.51 -10.59 -6.17
CA ARG A 135 -16.12 -9.56 -5.32
C ARG A 135 -15.96 -9.92 -3.86
N LYS A 136 -16.09 -11.21 -3.53
CA LYS A 136 -15.73 -11.73 -2.22
C LYS A 136 -14.23 -11.56 -1.94
N ALA A 137 -13.36 -11.86 -2.91
CA ALA A 137 -11.91 -11.63 -2.77
C ALA A 137 -11.58 -10.16 -2.44
N LEU A 138 -12.26 -9.23 -3.12
CA LEU A 138 -12.13 -7.80 -2.88
C LEU A 138 -12.62 -7.42 -1.48
N ALA A 139 -13.82 -7.85 -1.09
CA ALA A 139 -14.38 -7.57 0.23
C ALA A 139 -13.48 -8.10 1.36
N ASP A 140 -13.05 -9.35 1.25
CA ASP A 140 -12.12 -9.98 2.21
C ASP A 140 -10.77 -9.26 2.22
N GLY A 141 -10.27 -8.83 1.05
CA GLY A 141 -9.06 -8.03 0.92
C GLY A 141 -9.16 -6.67 1.63
N ILE A 142 -10.27 -5.95 1.48
CA ILE A 142 -10.52 -4.66 2.15
C ILE A 142 -10.48 -4.85 3.66
N VAL A 143 -11.21 -5.83 4.17
CA VAL A 143 -11.26 -6.13 5.62
C VAL A 143 -9.87 -6.49 6.13
N GLN A 144 -9.15 -7.33 5.39
CA GLN A 144 -7.81 -7.75 5.78
C GLN A 144 -6.79 -6.61 5.76
N ALA A 145 -6.84 -5.71 4.78
CA ALA A 145 -5.97 -4.53 4.71
C ALA A 145 -6.18 -3.60 5.91
N ILE A 146 -7.44 -3.30 6.25
CA ILE A 146 -7.78 -2.49 7.43
C ILE A 146 -7.25 -3.17 8.70
N ASN A 147 -7.47 -4.47 8.86
CA ASN A 147 -6.99 -5.21 10.02
C ASN A 147 -5.47 -5.25 10.12
N ALA A 148 -4.76 -5.33 8.98
CA ALA A 148 -3.31 -5.22 8.92
C ALA A 148 -2.80 -3.86 9.39
N GLY A 149 -3.64 -2.81 9.35
CA GLY A 149 -3.31 -1.45 9.79
C GLY A 149 -3.09 -0.47 8.63
N VAL A 150 -3.59 -0.79 7.43
CA VAL A 150 -3.73 0.16 6.32
C VAL A 150 -4.79 1.20 6.67
N ASN A 151 -4.47 2.46 6.43
CA ASN A 151 -5.33 3.60 6.77
C ASN A 151 -6.16 4.08 5.57
N ILE A 152 -5.59 4.04 4.36
CA ILE A 152 -6.29 4.39 3.11
C ILE A 152 -6.27 3.16 2.20
N VAL A 153 -7.45 2.66 1.84
CA VAL A 153 -7.62 1.56 0.89
C VAL A 153 -7.94 2.14 -0.48
N ILE A 154 -7.07 1.89 -1.47
CA ILE A 154 -7.27 2.33 -2.84
C ILE A 154 -8.10 1.30 -3.59
N ILE A 155 -9.18 1.75 -4.21
CA ILE A 155 -10.00 0.93 -5.12
C ILE A 155 -10.29 1.78 -6.34
N SER A 156 -9.68 1.42 -7.47
CA SER A 156 -9.96 2.09 -8.74
C SER A 156 -11.16 1.47 -9.44
N ASP A 157 -11.86 2.26 -10.26
CA ASP A 157 -13.02 1.78 -11.04
C ASP A 157 -12.61 1.04 -12.33
N MET A 158 -11.30 0.81 -12.55
CA MET A 158 -10.78 0.13 -13.73
C MET A 158 -9.99 -1.12 -13.34
N PRO A 159 -10.49 -2.32 -13.68
CA PRO A 159 -9.76 -3.56 -13.39
C PRO A 159 -8.53 -3.69 -14.27
N TYR A 160 -7.40 -3.19 -13.78
CA TYR A 160 -6.09 -3.56 -14.31
C TYR A 160 -5.83 -5.07 -14.19
N ALA A 161 -6.55 -5.76 -13.29
CA ALA A 161 -6.43 -7.18 -13.00
C ALA A 161 -6.50 -8.14 -14.21
N SER A 162 -6.96 -7.70 -15.38
CA SER A 162 -7.00 -8.60 -16.56
C SER A 162 -7.12 -7.98 -17.95
N LYS A 163 -7.40 -6.68 -18.11
CA LYS A 163 -7.98 -6.14 -19.37
C LYS A 163 -9.29 -6.85 -19.80
N ASP A 164 -9.78 -7.78 -18.99
CA ASP A 164 -10.97 -8.59 -19.23
C ASP A 164 -12.11 -8.03 -18.38
N ILE A 165 -12.71 -6.97 -18.92
CA ILE A 165 -13.85 -6.26 -18.33
C ILE A 165 -15.10 -7.13 -18.22
N LYS A 166 -15.16 -8.25 -18.97
CA LYS A 166 -16.25 -9.22 -18.85
C LYS A 166 -16.10 -10.03 -17.57
N LYS A 167 -14.87 -10.43 -17.24
CA LYS A 167 -14.56 -11.18 -16.02
C LYS A 167 -14.62 -10.32 -14.76
N TYR A 168 -14.16 -9.08 -14.84
CA TYR A 168 -14.20 -8.12 -13.73
C TYR A 168 -14.93 -6.84 -14.19
N PRO A 169 -16.28 -6.85 -14.22
CA PRO A 169 -17.02 -5.65 -14.59
C PRO A 169 -16.90 -4.58 -13.49
N PRO A 170 -16.97 -3.28 -13.84
CA PRO A 170 -17.01 -2.19 -12.87
C PRO A 170 -18.05 -2.42 -11.77
N ILE A 171 -17.73 -2.00 -10.55
CA ILE A 171 -18.67 -2.09 -9.43
C ILE A 171 -19.56 -0.87 -9.45
N LYS A 172 -20.81 -1.04 -9.90
CA LYS A 172 -21.84 -0.01 -9.77
C LYS A 172 -21.96 0.40 -8.29
N ASN A 173 -21.88 1.71 -8.03
CA ASN A 173 -21.87 2.29 -6.69
C ASN A 173 -20.74 1.75 -5.81
N LEU A 174 -19.49 1.84 -6.30
CA LEU A 174 -18.30 1.36 -5.59
C LEU A 174 -18.19 1.88 -4.14
N VAL A 175 -18.55 3.15 -3.89
CA VAL A 175 -18.55 3.75 -2.55
C VAL A 175 -19.52 3.01 -1.62
N ASP A 176 -20.74 2.71 -2.08
CA ASP A 176 -21.71 1.96 -1.29
C ASP A 176 -21.25 0.53 -1.02
N PHE A 177 -20.62 -0.10 -2.02
CA PHE A 177 -20.03 -1.44 -1.85
C PHE A 177 -18.97 -1.42 -0.74
N PHE A 178 -18.07 -0.45 -0.76
CA PHE A 178 -17.04 -0.28 0.28
C PHE A 178 -17.67 -0.02 1.66
N HIS A 179 -18.59 0.93 1.76
CA HIS A 179 -19.28 1.23 3.03
C HIS A 179 -20.01 0.02 3.59
N ARG A 180 -20.78 -0.71 2.78
CA ARG A 180 -21.47 -1.93 3.23
C ARG A 180 -20.50 -3.01 3.67
N THR A 181 -19.38 -3.17 2.96
CA THR A 181 -18.33 -4.13 3.32
C THR A 181 -17.78 -3.84 4.71
N VAL A 182 -17.37 -2.59 4.95
CA VAL A 182 -16.79 -2.18 6.24
C VAL A 182 -17.84 -2.21 7.36
N GLN A 183 -19.04 -1.68 7.13
CA GLN A 183 -20.12 -1.70 8.13
C GLN A 183 -20.50 -3.13 8.54
N ASN A 184 -20.64 -4.04 7.57
CA ASN A 184 -20.93 -5.43 7.87
C ASN A 184 -19.77 -6.10 8.60
N ALA A 185 -18.52 -5.78 8.26
CA ALA A 185 -17.36 -6.30 8.98
C ALA A 185 -17.33 -5.82 10.44
N ILE A 186 -17.66 -4.55 10.71
CA ILE A 186 -17.76 -4.01 12.08
C ILE A 186 -18.90 -4.70 12.85
N ARG A 187 -20.12 -4.77 12.26
CA ARG A 187 -21.28 -5.43 12.89
C ARG A 187 -21.03 -6.90 13.25
N ASN A 188 -20.19 -7.58 12.47
CA ASN A 188 -19.83 -8.98 12.68
C ASN A 188 -18.51 -9.14 13.46
N ASN A 189 -18.01 -8.10 14.14
CA ASN A 189 -16.77 -8.11 14.91
C ASN A 189 -15.52 -8.56 14.13
N LYS A 190 -15.51 -8.37 12.80
CA LYS A 190 -14.36 -8.64 11.94
C LYS A 190 -13.42 -7.45 11.81
N ILE A 191 -13.91 -6.24 12.10
CA ILE A 191 -13.10 -5.02 12.21
C ILE A 191 -13.49 -4.37 13.54
N ASP A 192 -12.48 -4.05 14.34
CA ASP A 192 -12.64 -3.20 15.51
C ASP A 192 -12.86 -1.75 15.05
N LEU A 193 -13.94 -1.11 15.51
CA LEU A 193 -14.27 0.27 15.21
C LEU A 193 -13.11 1.23 15.56
N GLN A 194 -12.36 0.94 16.63
CA GLN A 194 -11.21 1.75 17.03
C GLN A 194 -10.16 1.85 15.91
N LYS A 195 -9.99 0.83 15.06
CA LYS A 195 -9.06 0.89 13.91
C LYS A 195 -9.49 1.94 12.87
N ILE A 196 -10.79 2.19 12.74
CA ILE A 196 -11.33 3.20 11.84
C ILE A 196 -11.03 4.59 12.40
N ASP A 197 -11.30 4.81 13.69
CA ASP A 197 -11.04 6.08 14.37
C ASP A 197 -9.54 6.43 14.40
N ASP A 198 -8.71 5.43 14.65
CA ASP A 198 -7.25 5.51 14.59
C ASP A 198 -6.74 5.92 13.20
N SER A 199 -7.36 5.37 12.15
CA SER A 199 -7.02 5.68 10.77
C SER A 199 -7.49 7.08 10.39
N PHE A 200 -8.70 7.45 10.79
CA PHE A 200 -9.25 8.79 10.62
C PHE A 200 -8.32 9.84 11.25
N THR A 201 -7.91 9.63 12.51
CA THR A 201 -7.01 10.54 13.22
C THR A 201 -5.69 10.74 12.48
N ARG A 202 -5.07 9.66 11.99
CA ARG A 202 -3.82 9.75 11.20
C ARG A 202 -4.01 10.53 9.90
N ILE A 203 -5.12 10.28 9.20
CA ILE A 203 -5.43 10.95 7.93
C ILE A 203 -5.68 12.45 8.16
N ILE A 204 -6.43 12.81 9.20
CA ILE A 204 -6.68 14.22 9.54
C ILE A 204 -5.39 14.93 9.93
N ASN A 205 -4.54 14.30 10.75
CA ASN A 205 -3.25 14.87 11.11
C ASN A 205 -2.33 15.06 9.90
N MET A 206 -2.35 14.13 8.94
CA MET A 206 -1.64 14.28 7.67
C MET A 206 -2.20 15.47 6.86
N LYS A 207 -3.54 15.59 6.75
CA LYS A 207 -4.18 16.69 6.01
C LYS A 207 -3.93 18.07 6.61
N LYS A 208 -3.77 18.17 7.94
CA LYS A 208 -3.43 19.44 8.63
C LYS A 208 -2.09 20.04 8.18
N LYS A 209 -1.19 19.25 7.56
CA LYS A 209 0.05 19.78 6.97
C LYS A 209 -0.18 20.70 5.76
N LEU A 210 -1.38 20.67 5.19
CA LEU A 210 -1.77 21.49 4.03
C LEU A 210 -2.59 22.73 4.41
N ALA A 211 -2.87 22.91 5.70
CA ALA A 211 -3.72 23.99 6.22
C ALA A 211 -2.90 25.21 6.62
#